data_AF-A0A0M3IT90-F1
#
_entry.id   AF-A0A0M3IT90-F1
#
_cell.length_a   1.000
_cell.length_b   1.000
_cell.length_c   1.000
_cell.angle_alpha   90.00
_cell.angle_beta   90.00
_cell.angle_gamma   90.00
#
_symmetry.space_group_name_H-M   'P 1'
#
loop_
_entity.id
_entity.type
_entity.pdbx_description
1 polymer ?
#
loop_
_entity_poly.entity_id
_entity_poly.type
_entity_poly.pdbx_seq_one_letter_code
_entity_poly.pdbx_strand_id
1 'polypeptide(L)'
;MENILFIEKAKQLFVKIFIRKRKWLLVERLNFVNISRDLLPLFDELNKVGLVESGRAGLTNLSEAIRLLHLPSLKLVAKKFQININAGKLDICRKVREHLGPCYRIVENVWRFFNAVFTLYSPCDMSSSLLLDQPTVNLASQLLFLLLQLVTNKVRFPAPSSSPLLHIYSNQEMLLRYIMAKELEADIADAMGRAKWTDVYDGALKARNIFLEVDIEYRLICEAIPPHLRRFTDLWVYTRCISHGIEALQRQRKYEEAVEWLQHLLNNKDAKMFLMDARGSWWDRLALNLDSHLKQKDEALKVINAALEDISLGDKDRLLLQDRGEKISGSWKGPMNVPDPERIDISGSVLGKNLGDSRTNRFIIRRDGTSYECPVEEVALNYYLRNGYKEGVHAEGAIWHTVFGLLCYDIIFDHQKEGVWFCETQVDLFFSFVFLYS
;
A
#
# COMPACT_ATOMS: atom_id res chain seq x y z
N MET A 1 17.79 -34.03 12.63
CA MET A 1 18.07 -32.57 12.63
C MET A 1 19.52 -32.39 13.01
N GLU A 2 20.41 -32.36 12.02
CA GLU A 2 21.80 -31.96 12.27
C GLU A 2 21.80 -30.50 12.73
N ASN A 3 22.50 -30.23 13.83
CA ASN A 3 22.74 -28.86 14.31
C ASN A 3 23.50 -28.10 13.22
N ILE A 4 22.81 -27.28 12.43
CA ILE A 4 23.43 -26.33 11.51
C ILE A 4 24.05 -25.23 12.38
N LEU A 5 25.27 -25.46 12.86
CA LEU A 5 26.05 -24.45 13.56
C LEU A 5 26.54 -23.43 12.54
N PHE A 6 25.71 -22.42 12.29
CA PHE A 6 26.01 -21.32 11.38
C PHE A 6 27.20 -20.49 11.88
N ILE A 7 28.05 -19.99 10.97
CA ILE A 7 28.93 -18.88 11.33
C ILE A 7 28.05 -17.65 11.60
N GLU A 8 28.17 -17.05 12.78
CA GLU A 8 27.38 -15.87 13.18
C GLU A 8 27.39 -14.75 12.13
N LYS A 9 28.51 -14.56 11.44
CA LYS A 9 28.67 -13.62 10.32
C LYS A 9 27.77 -13.93 9.12
N ALA A 10 27.53 -15.21 8.79
CA ALA A 10 26.64 -15.58 7.71
C ALA A 10 25.16 -15.27 8.09
N LYS A 11 24.77 -15.43 9.37
CA LYS A 11 23.43 -15.01 9.84
C LYS A 11 23.26 -13.49 9.70
N GLN A 12 24.27 -12.73 10.14
CA GLN A 12 24.27 -11.27 9.99
C GLN A 12 24.16 -10.86 8.52
N LEU A 13 24.89 -11.53 7.62
CA LEU A 13 24.80 -11.29 6.18
C LEU A 13 23.38 -11.58 5.67
N PHE A 14 22.80 -12.72 6.05
CA PHE A 14 21.45 -13.10 5.66
C PHE A 14 20.42 -12.04 6.08
N VAL A 15 20.45 -11.58 7.33
CA VAL A 15 19.57 -10.50 7.80
C VAL A 15 19.77 -9.22 6.98
N LYS A 16 21.02 -8.81 6.72
CA LYS A 16 21.31 -7.61 5.92
C LYS A 16 20.80 -7.67 4.48
N ILE A 17 20.81 -8.84 3.84
CA ILE A 17 20.25 -9.00 2.50
C ILE A 17 18.72 -9.15 2.52
N PHE A 18 18.15 -9.72 3.60
CA PHE A 18 16.71 -9.91 3.76
C PHE A 18 15.95 -8.60 3.91
N ILE A 19 16.49 -7.66 4.69
CA ILE A 19 15.87 -6.32 4.89
C ILE A 19 15.95 -5.41 3.65
N ARG A 20 16.44 -5.92 2.51
CA ARG A 20 16.47 -5.23 1.22
C ARG A 20 15.43 -5.83 0.29
N LYS A 21 15.02 -5.11 -0.76
CA LYS A 21 14.15 -5.67 -1.82
C LYS A 21 14.77 -6.95 -2.38
N ARG A 22 14.01 -8.05 -2.41
CA ARG A 22 14.46 -9.33 -2.96
C ARG A 22 14.81 -9.18 -4.44
N LYS A 23 16.09 -9.32 -4.76
CA LYS A 23 16.62 -9.25 -6.13
C LYS A 23 17.98 -9.94 -6.19
N TRP A 24 18.49 -10.16 -7.39
CA TRP A 24 19.86 -10.60 -7.58
C TRP A 24 20.85 -9.55 -7.09
N LEU A 25 21.80 -9.99 -6.28
CA LEU A 25 22.84 -9.17 -5.69
C LEU A 25 24.19 -9.64 -6.22
N LEU A 26 24.96 -8.72 -6.77
CA LEU A 26 26.34 -8.94 -7.18
C LEU A 26 27.23 -8.78 -5.95
N VAL A 27 28.03 -9.81 -5.63
CA VAL A 27 28.87 -9.82 -4.42
C VAL A 27 29.84 -8.63 -4.40
N GLU A 28 30.41 -8.30 -5.56
CA GLU A 28 31.32 -7.15 -5.76
C GLU A 28 30.68 -5.78 -5.46
N ARG A 29 29.34 -5.66 -5.51
CA ARG A 29 28.61 -4.41 -5.23
C ARG A 29 28.18 -4.30 -3.77
N LEU A 30 28.43 -5.31 -2.95
CA LEU A 30 28.06 -5.33 -1.54
C LEU A 30 29.27 -4.96 -0.70
N ASN A 31 29.09 -3.96 0.18
CA ASN A 31 30.11 -3.55 1.12
C ASN A 31 29.60 -3.67 2.55
N PHE A 32 29.98 -4.75 3.23
CA PHE A 32 29.61 -5.04 4.62
C PHE A 32 30.86 -5.32 5.47
N VAL A 33 31.79 -4.35 5.51
CA VAL A 33 33.09 -4.48 6.22
C VAL A 33 32.94 -4.94 7.67
N ASN A 34 31.88 -4.52 8.35
CA ASN A 34 31.61 -4.90 9.75
C ASN A 34 31.29 -6.39 9.92
N ILE A 35 30.89 -7.09 8.85
CA ILE A 35 30.63 -8.53 8.84
C ILE A 35 31.87 -9.28 8.34
N SER A 36 32.31 -8.96 7.12
CA SER A 36 33.51 -9.53 6.50
C SER A 36 34.01 -8.65 5.36
N ARG A 37 35.34 -8.66 5.13
CA ARG A 37 35.96 -8.04 3.95
C ARG A 37 35.72 -8.85 2.68
N ASP A 38 35.65 -10.18 2.81
CA ASP A 38 35.27 -11.09 1.72
C ASP A 38 33.94 -11.76 2.06
N LEU A 39 32.92 -11.47 1.24
CA LEU A 39 31.56 -11.96 1.42
C LEU A 39 31.30 -13.26 0.67
N LEU A 40 32.16 -13.65 -0.27
CA LEU A 40 31.92 -14.82 -1.13
C LEU A 40 31.83 -16.13 -0.32
N PRO A 41 32.73 -16.41 0.66
CA PRO A 41 32.62 -17.62 1.46
C PRO A 41 31.32 -17.69 2.27
N LEU A 42 30.82 -16.54 2.74
CA LEU A 42 29.56 -16.47 3.48
C LEU A 42 28.37 -16.76 2.55
N PHE A 43 28.37 -16.22 1.34
CA PHE A 43 27.32 -16.54 0.35
C PHE A 43 27.33 -18.02 -0.06
N ASP A 44 28.50 -18.64 -0.19
CA ASP A 44 28.62 -20.06 -0.50
C ASP A 44 28.08 -20.94 0.64
N GLU A 45 28.32 -20.56 1.90
CA GLU A 45 27.70 -21.21 3.07
C GLU A 45 26.18 -21.07 3.02
N LEU A 46 25.65 -19.85 2.82
CA LEU A 46 24.20 -19.60 2.68
C LEU A 46 23.58 -20.42 1.54
N ASN A 47 24.32 -20.61 0.44
CA ASN A 47 23.85 -21.35 -0.72
C ASN A 47 23.80 -22.85 -0.46
N LYS A 48 24.82 -23.41 0.21
CA LYS A 48 24.87 -24.84 0.59
C LYS A 48 23.69 -25.26 1.45
N VAL A 49 23.21 -24.38 2.33
CA VAL A 49 22.05 -24.63 3.20
C VAL A 49 20.71 -24.23 2.56
N GLY A 50 20.72 -23.75 1.32
CA GLY A 50 19.49 -23.42 0.57
C GLY A 50 18.81 -22.11 0.96
N LEU A 51 19.48 -21.20 1.69
CA LEU A 51 18.91 -19.89 2.03
C LEU A 51 19.00 -18.88 0.87
N VAL A 52 20.03 -19.01 0.04
CA VAL A 52 20.22 -18.21 -1.18
C VAL A 52 20.46 -19.12 -2.38
N GLU A 53 20.04 -18.68 -3.56
CA GLU A 53 20.34 -19.29 -4.84
C GLU A 53 21.47 -18.54 -5.54
N SER A 54 22.38 -19.27 -6.17
CA SER A 54 23.45 -18.70 -7.01
C SER A 54 22.93 -18.41 -8.41
N GLY A 55 23.33 -17.28 -9.00
CA GLY A 55 22.96 -16.92 -10.37
C GLY A 55 23.49 -17.89 -11.41
N ARG A 56 24.52 -18.69 -11.09
CA ARG A 56 24.98 -19.78 -11.98
C ARG A 56 23.89 -20.83 -12.22
N ALA A 57 23.05 -21.10 -11.23
CA ALA A 57 21.96 -22.06 -11.32
C ALA A 57 20.59 -21.37 -11.52
N GLY A 58 20.29 -20.31 -10.76
CA GLY A 58 18.95 -19.73 -10.68
C GLY A 58 18.64 -18.55 -11.60
N LEU A 59 19.65 -17.85 -12.17
CA LEU A 59 19.40 -16.68 -13.03
C LEU A 59 19.09 -17.11 -14.47
N THR A 60 17.83 -17.43 -14.74
CA THR A 60 17.34 -17.89 -16.04
C THR A 60 16.69 -16.79 -16.89
N ASN A 61 16.21 -15.72 -16.26
CA ASN A 61 15.54 -14.61 -16.94
C ASN A 61 16.56 -13.63 -17.56
N LEU A 62 16.50 -13.47 -18.89
CA LEU A 62 17.41 -12.60 -19.64
C LEU A 62 17.29 -11.13 -19.25
N SER A 63 16.07 -10.65 -19.01
CA SER A 63 15.82 -9.26 -18.62
C SER A 63 16.43 -8.95 -17.26
N GLU A 64 16.30 -9.87 -16.30
CA GLU A 64 16.97 -9.75 -14.99
C GLU A 64 18.49 -9.74 -15.15
N ALA A 65 19.04 -10.65 -15.96
CA ALA A 65 20.48 -10.77 -16.17
C ALA A 65 21.08 -9.52 -16.84
N ILE A 66 20.42 -8.98 -17.86
CA ILE A 66 20.84 -7.75 -18.54
C ILE A 66 20.82 -6.55 -17.59
N ARG A 67 19.79 -6.42 -16.74
CA ARG A 67 19.67 -5.33 -15.75
C ARG A 67 20.79 -5.36 -14.70
N LEU A 68 21.44 -6.50 -14.49
CA LEU A 68 22.56 -6.62 -13.57
C LEU A 68 23.88 -6.15 -14.19
N LEU A 69 24.05 -6.19 -15.51
CA LEU A 69 25.31 -5.81 -16.16
C LEU A 69 25.57 -4.30 -16.05
N HIS A 70 26.84 -3.92 -15.88
CA HIS A 70 27.26 -2.53 -16.08
C HIS A 70 27.33 -2.18 -17.57
N LEU A 71 27.23 -0.90 -17.90
CA LEU A 71 27.27 -0.40 -19.29
C LEU A 71 28.51 -0.88 -20.09
N PRO A 72 29.73 -0.94 -19.54
CA PRO A 72 30.89 -1.48 -20.26
C PRO A 72 30.75 -2.98 -20.54
N SER A 73 30.25 -3.76 -19.58
CA SER A 73 30.00 -5.19 -19.74
C SER A 73 28.91 -5.45 -20.78
N LEU A 74 27.87 -4.60 -20.84
CA LEU A 74 26.85 -4.66 -21.90
C LEU A 74 27.45 -4.40 -23.29
N LYS A 75 28.33 -3.40 -23.43
CA LYS A 75 29.04 -3.14 -24.69
C LYS A 75 29.95 -4.30 -25.09
N LEU A 76 30.62 -4.93 -24.13
CA LEU A 76 31.49 -6.10 -24.37
C LEU A 76 30.66 -7.31 -24.79
N VAL A 77 29.57 -7.60 -24.08
CA VAL A 77 28.60 -8.64 -24.43
C VAL A 77 28.06 -8.38 -25.85
N ALA A 78 27.60 -7.17 -26.15
CA ALA A 78 27.09 -6.81 -27.48
C ALA A 78 28.13 -6.90 -28.60
N LYS A 79 29.42 -6.63 -28.33
CA LYS A 79 30.51 -6.74 -29.31
C LYS A 79 31.01 -8.18 -29.50
N LYS A 80 31.10 -8.95 -28.41
CA LYS A 80 31.67 -10.30 -28.38
C LYS A 80 30.66 -11.35 -28.84
N PHE A 81 29.39 -11.13 -28.53
CA PHE A 81 28.30 -11.87 -29.15
C PHE A 81 27.91 -11.09 -30.39
N GLN A 82 28.43 -11.50 -31.56
CA GLN A 82 27.63 -11.39 -32.78
C GLN A 82 26.34 -12.16 -32.46
N ILE A 83 25.33 -11.48 -31.91
CA ILE A 83 24.16 -12.14 -31.34
C ILE A 83 23.52 -12.91 -32.49
N ASN A 84 23.78 -14.22 -32.53
CA ASN A 84 23.13 -15.09 -33.47
C ASN A 84 21.65 -15.02 -33.13
N ILE A 85 20.88 -14.36 -33.99
CA ILE A 85 19.45 -14.08 -33.80
C ILE A 85 18.67 -15.41 -33.66
N ASN A 86 19.27 -16.53 -34.09
CA ASN A 86 18.73 -17.87 -34.00
C ASN A 86 19.10 -18.63 -32.70
N ALA A 87 19.89 -18.04 -31.79
CA ALA A 87 20.23 -18.66 -30.52
C ALA A 87 19.08 -18.50 -29.49
N GLY A 88 18.76 -19.56 -28.75
CA GLY A 88 17.70 -19.54 -27.75
C GLY A 88 17.98 -18.57 -26.59
N LYS A 89 16.91 -18.00 -26.00
CA LYS A 89 17.00 -17.05 -24.87
C LYS A 89 17.90 -17.55 -23.72
N LEU A 90 17.88 -18.85 -23.43
CA LEU A 90 18.67 -19.49 -22.37
C LEU A 90 20.18 -19.49 -22.65
N ASP A 91 20.61 -19.64 -23.91
CA ASP A 91 22.03 -19.62 -24.27
C ASP A 91 22.61 -18.21 -24.16
N ILE A 92 21.81 -17.19 -24.52
CA ILE A 92 22.17 -15.78 -24.32
C ILE A 92 22.27 -15.48 -22.82
N CYS A 93 21.34 -15.96 -21.99
CA CYS A 93 21.43 -15.83 -20.53
C CYS A 93 22.70 -16.48 -19.96
N ARG A 94 23.06 -17.69 -20.41
CA ARG A 94 24.29 -18.39 -19.97
C ARG A 94 25.52 -17.53 -20.23
N LYS A 95 25.62 -16.99 -21.44
CA LYS A 95 26.69 -16.12 -21.90
C LYS A 95 26.77 -14.79 -21.14
N VAL A 96 25.63 -14.20 -20.82
CA VAL A 96 25.57 -13.00 -19.96
C VAL A 96 26.04 -13.30 -18.53
N ARG A 97 25.69 -14.46 -17.98
CA ARG A 97 26.08 -14.88 -16.62
C ARG A 97 27.60 -15.03 -16.45
N GLU A 98 28.30 -15.49 -17.47
CA GLU A 98 29.77 -15.59 -17.46
C GLU A 98 30.46 -14.25 -17.20
N HIS A 99 29.79 -13.13 -17.52
CA HIS A 99 30.31 -11.77 -17.34
C HIS A 99 29.78 -11.04 -16.10
N LEU A 100 28.81 -11.62 -15.37
CA LEU A 100 28.23 -11.00 -14.17
C LEU A 100 29.06 -11.23 -12.90
N GLY A 101 29.99 -12.19 -12.88
CA GLY A 101 30.66 -12.57 -11.64
C GLY A 101 29.71 -13.23 -10.61
N PRO A 102 30.16 -13.45 -9.36
CA PRO A 102 29.32 -14.08 -8.34
C PRO A 102 28.09 -13.24 -7.99
N CYS A 103 26.90 -13.84 -8.14
CA CYS A 103 25.65 -13.21 -7.75
C CYS A 103 24.72 -14.21 -7.06
N TYR A 104 23.94 -13.71 -6.10
CA TYR A 104 23.04 -14.50 -5.26
C TYR A 104 21.71 -13.77 -5.05
N ARG A 105 20.65 -14.52 -4.79
CA ARG A 105 19.33 -14.00 -4.38
C ARG A 105 18.77 -14.91 -3.29
N ILE A 106 17.97 -14.37 -2.37
CA ILE A 106 17.28 -15.21 -1.37
C ILE A 106 16.32 -16.16 -2.08
N VAL A 107 16.32 -17.44 -1.70
CA VAL A 107 15.40 -18.43 -2.25
C VAL A 107 13.95 -18.00 -1.98
N GLU A 108 13.06 -18.14 -2.96
CA GLU A 108 11.68 -17.62 -2.89
C GLU A 108 10.91 -18.18 -1.70
N ASN A 109 10.97 -19.50 -1.49
CA ASN A 109 10.30 -20.17 -0.37
C ASN A 109 10.84 -19.72 0.99
N VAL A 110 12.14 -19.45 1.09
CA VAL A 110 12.76 -18.91 2.31
C VAL A 110 12.28 -17.48 2.55
N TRP A 111 12.23 -16.66 1.50
CA TRP A 111 11.72 -15.30 1.63
C TRP A 111 10.24 -15.27 2.03
N ARG A 112 9.41 -16.13 1.43
CA ARG A 112 8.00 -16.31 1.81
C ARG A 112 7.86 -16.79 3.25
N PHE A 113 8.67 -17.74 3.67
CA PHE A 113 8.65 -18.26 5.05
C PHE A 113 8.86 -17.16 6.08
N PHE A 114 9.91 -16.34 5.93
CA PHE A 114 10.15 -15.24 6.89
C PHE A 114 9.04 -14.17 6.83
N ASN A 115 8.53 -13.83 5.65
CA ASN A 115 7.38 -12.92 5.57
C ASN A 115 6.12 -13.51 6.21
N ALA A 116 5.90 -14.82 6.11
CA ALA A 116 4.82 -15.51 6.80
C ALA A 116 4.98 -15.42 8.32
N VAL A 117 6.18 -15.69 8.84
CA VAL A 117 6.51 -15.56 10.27
C VAL A 117 6.28 -14.12 10.75
N PHE A 118 6.79 -13.11 10.04
CA PHE A 118 6.57 -11.72 10.41
C PHE A 118 5.11 -11.30 10.31
N THR A 119 4.36 -11.84 9.35
CA THR A 119 2.92 -11.55 9.20
C THR A 119 2.10 -12.18 10.32
N LEU A 120 2.44 -13.40 10.75
CA LEU A 120 1.81 -14.03 11.91
C LEU A 120 2.12 -13.27 13.20
N TYR A 121 3.35 -12.76 13.32
CA TYR A 121 3.80 -12.05 14.51
C TYR A 121 3.24 -10.62 14.57
N SER A 122 3.35 -9.81 13.51
CA SER A 122 2.79 -8.46 13.45
C SER A 122 2.05 -8.23 12.12
N PRO A 123 0.77 -8.61 12.05
CA PRO A 123 -0.03 -8.48 10.83
C PRO A 123 -0.26 -7.02 10.43
N CYS A 124 -0.31 -6.09 11.40
CA CYS A 124 -0.44 -4.65 11.18
C CYS A 124 0.78 -4.08 10.45
N ASP A 125 1.97 -4.27 11.03
CA ASP A 125 3.22 -3.73 10.49
C ASP A 125 3.58 -4.38 9.15
N MET A 126 3.07 -5.60 8.93
CA MET A 126 3.25 -6.33 7.69
C MET A 126 2.12 -6.07 6.67
N SER A 127 1.20 -5.12 6.89
CA SER A 127 0.16 -4.81 5.89
C SER A 127 0.76 -4.21 4.62
N SER A 128 0.47 -4.82 3.47
CA SER A 128 0.90 -4.32 2.15
C SER A 128 0.17 -3.05 1.70
N SER A 129 -0.90 -2.63 2.39
CA SER A 129 -1.58 -1.36 2.10
C SER A 129 -0.66 -0.15 2.26
N LEU A 130 0.30 -0.18 3.19
CA LEU A 130 1.28 0.88 3.40
C LEU A 130 2.15 1.13 2.16
N LEU A 131 2.35 0.11 1.33
CA LEU A 131 3.17 0.21 0.12
C LEU A 131 2.51 1.08 -0.95
N LEU A 132 1.19 1.27 -0.91
CA LEU A 132 0.48 2.14 -1.85
C LEU A 132 0.91 3.60 -1.69
N ASP A 133 1.07 4.06 -0.45
CA ASP A 133 1.56 5.40 -0.14
C ASP A 133 3.10 5.46 -0.14
N GLN A 134 3.74 4.37 0.27
CA GLN A 134 5.20 4.29 0.45
C GLN A 134 5.81 3.08 -0.27
N PRO A 135 5.85 3.07 -1.62
CA PRO A 135 6.19 1.89 -2.43
C PRO A 135 7.65 1.43 -2.30
N THR A 136 8.51 2.24 -1.68
CA THR A 136 9.93 1.94 -1.49
C THR A 136 10.24 1.29 -0.14
N VAL A 137 9.27 1.25 0.77
CA VAL A 137 9.43 0.70 2.12
C VAL A 137 9.58 -0.82 2.06
N ASN A 138 10.43 -1.36 2.94
CA ASN A 138 10.50 -2.78 3.23
C ASN A 138 9.84 -3.03 4.59
N LEU A 139 8.66 -3.65 4.57
CA LEU A 139 7.84 -3.88 5.78
C LEU A 139 8.61 -4.67 6.86
N ALA A 140 9.29 -5.75 6.46
CA ALA A 140 10.07 -6.54 7.41
C ALA A 140 11.23 -5.74 8.03
N SER A 141 11.88 -4.87 7.25
CA SER A 141 12.91 -3.97 7.76
C SER A 141 12.33 -2.97 8.76
N GLN A 142 11.14 -2.43 8.48
CA GLN A 142 10.47 -1.49 9.38
C GLN A 142 10.04 -2.16 10.68
N LEU A 143 9.45 -3.36 10.60
CA LEU A 143 9.12 -4.17 11.78
C LEU A 143 10.35 -4.46 12.63
N LEU A 144 11.44 -4.96 12.04
CA LEU A 144 12.67 -5.24 12.79
C LEU A 144 13.27 -3.98 13.43
N PHE A 145 13.12 -2.82 12.78
CA PHE A 145 13.52 -1.55 13.36
C PHE A 145 12.62 -1.16 14.54
N LEU A 146 11.30 -1.30 14.42
CA LEU A 146 10.36 -1.04 15.52
C LEU A 146 10.65 -1.94 16.73
N LEU A 147 10.90 -3.23 16.51
CA LEU A 147 11.28 -4.16 17.56
C LEU A 147 12.60 -3.78 18.24
N LEU A 148 13.59 -3.29 17.47
CA LEU A 148 14.83 -2.76 18.04
C LEU A 148 14.57 -1.52 18.91
N GLN A 149 13.71 -0.60 18.46
CA GLN A 149 13.35 0.59 19.26
C GLN A 149 12.64 0.19 20.56
N LEU A 150 11.77 -0.83 20.51
CA LEU A 150 11.05 -1.37 21.66
C LEU A 150 12.03 -1.96 22.68
N VAL A 151 12.90 -2.88 22.24
CA VAL A 151 13.90 -3.53 23.13
C VAL A 151 14.91 -2.53 23.70
N THR A 152 15.20 -1.44 22.97
CA THR A 152 16.08 -0.36 23.46
C THR A 152 15.35 0.72 24.26
N ASN A 153 14.07 0.52 24.59
CA ASN A 153 13.23 1.46 25.35
C ASN A 153 13.13 2.87 24.75
N LYS A 154 13.28 2.99 23.43
CA LYS A 154 13.14 4.27 22.71
C LYS A 154 11.70 4.59 22.35
N VAL A 155 10.85 3.57 22.26
CA VAL A 155 9.41 3.70 22.03
C VAL A 155 8.63 2.84 23.03
N ARG A 156 7.38 3.22 23.29
CA ARG A 156 6.42 2.45 24.09
C ARG A 156 5.11 2.41 23.34
N PHE A 157 4.45 1.26 23.39
CA PHE A 157 3.15 1.04 22.76
C PHE A 157 2.08 0.82 23.83
N PRO A 158 0.82 1.18 23.54
CA PRO A 158 -0.31 0.87 24.42
C PRO A 158 -0.64 -0.63 24.47
N ALA A 159 -0.17 -1.41 23.48
CA ALA A 159 -0.43 -2.84 23.39
C ALA A 159 0.20 -3.63 24.57
N PRO A 160 -0.48 -4.69 25.04
CA PRO A 160 0.08 -5.57 26.05
C PRO A 160 1.29 -6.36 25.51
N SER A 161 2.26 -6.67 26.36
CA SER A 161 3.52 -7.34 25.96
C SER A 161 3.39 -8.81 25.57
N SER A 162 2.19 -9.40 25.62
CA SER A 162 1.95 -10.81 25.35
C SER A 162 0.56 -11.01 24.76
N SER A 163 0.36 -10.49 23.56
CA SER A 163 -0.88 -10.68 22.81
C SER A 163 -0.99 -12.11 22.25
N PRO A 164 -2.19 -12.70 22.22
CA PRO A 164 -2.40 -13.98 21.56
C PRO A 164 -2.19 -13.84 20.06
N LEU A 165 -1.70 -14.90 19.42
CA LEU A 165 -1.62 -14.97 17.97
C LEU A 165 -3.02 -14.94 17.36
N LEU A 166 -3.13 -14.30 16.20
CA LEU A 166 -4.37 -14.28 15.43
C LEU A 166 -4.75 -15.66 14.93
N HIS A 167 -5.92 -16.15 15.35
CA HIS A 167 -6.54 -17.35 14.80
C HIS A 167 -7.33 -17.03 13.52
N ILE A 168 -6.65 -16.46 12.52
CA ILE A 168 -7.23 -16.18 11.19
C ILE A 168 -7.00 -17.36 10.24
N TYR A 169 -5.80 -17.94 10.27
CA TYR A 169 -5.39 -18.95 9.31
C TYR A 169 -5.63 -20.35 9.87
N SER A 170 -6.57 -21.08 9.27
CA SER A 170 -6.89 -22.46 9.66
C SER A 170 -5.81 -23.47 9.24
N ASN A 171 -5.03 -23.16 8.21
CA ASN A 171 -3.98 -24.01 7.68
C ASN A 171 -2.85 -23.19 7.01
N GLN A 172 -1.76 -23.87 6.66
CA GLN A 172 -0.61 -23.26 5.98
C GLN A 172 -0.98 -22.68 4.61
N GLU A 173 -1.90 -23.32 3.88
CA GLU A 173 -2.30 -22.88 2.54
C GLU A 173 -2.96 -21.49 2.59
N MET A 174 -3.89 -21.27 3.51
CA MET A 174 -4.57 -19.99 3.69
C MET A 174 -3.58 -18.85 4.00
N LEU A 175 -2.58 -19.11 4.86
CA LEU A 175 -1.52 -18.14 5.12
C LEU A 175 -0.68 -17.87 3.87
N LEU A 176 -0.29 -18.91 3.13
CA LEU A 176 0.50 -18.74 1.91
C LEU A 176 -0.26 -17.96 0.83
N ARG A 177 -1.57 -18.20 0.68
CA ARG A 177 -2.43 -17.41 -0.22
C ARG A 177 -2.42 -15.94 0.14
N TYR A 178 -2.51 -15.61 1.43
CA TYR A 178 -2.42 -14.23 1.90
C TYR A 178 -1.05 -13.61 1.61
N ILE A 179 0.05 -14.32 1.85
CA ILE A 179 1.40 -13.85 1.51
C ILE A 179 1.54 -13.59 0.00
N MET A 180 1.03 -14.48 -0.85
CA MET A 180 1.05 -14.31 -2.30
C MET A 180 0.21 -13.11 -2.77
N ALA A 181 -0.94 -12.85 -2.14
CA ALA A 181 -1.74 -11.68 -2.44
C ALA A 181 -1.01 -10.38 -2.10
N LYS A 182 -0.32 -10.35 -0.94
CA LYS A 182 0.52 -9.21 -0.52
C LYS A 182 1.69 -8.96 -1.45
N GLU A 183 2.32 -10.03 -1.96
CA GLU A 183 3.37 -9.93 -2.97
C GLU A 183 2.87 -9.24 -4.24
N LEU A 184 1.70 -9.66 -4.73
CA LEU A 184 1.09 -9.08 -5.92
C LEU A 184 0.71 -7.61 -5.68
N GLU A 185 0.16 -7.27 -4.52
CA GLU A 185 -0.14 -5.88 -4.17
C GLU A 185 1.12 -5.02 -4.07
N ALA A 186 2.22 -5.56 -3.52
CA ALA A 186 3.51 -4.87 -3.47
C ALA A 186 4.08 -4.57 -4.88
N ASP A 187 3.93 -5.52 -5.82
CA ASP A 187 4.33 -5.34 -7.21
C ASP A 187 3.46 -4.27 -7.91
N ILE A 188 2.15 -4.30 -7.67
CA ILE A 188 1.21 -3.26 -8.13
C ILE A 188 1.60 -1.89 -7.57
N ALA A 189 1.91 -1.79 -6.28
CA ALA A 189 2.31 -0.55 -5.63
C ALA A 189 3.61 0.03 -6.21
N ASP A 190 4.65 -0.79 -6.45
CA ASP A 190 5.89 -0.36 -7.12
C ASP A 190 5.62 0.10 -8.56
N ALA A 191 4.70 -0.56 -9.28
CA ALA A 191 4.30 -0.14 -10.62
C ALA A 191 3.54 1.20 -10.61
N MET A 192 2.62 1.40 -9.67
CA MET A 192 1.90 2.66 -9.47
C MET A 192 2.87 3.81 -9.14
N GLY A 193 3.79 3.61 -8.20
CA GLY A 193 4.81 4.60 -7.84
C GLY A 193 5.73 5.01 -9.00
N ARG A 194 5.83 4.18 -10.04
CA ARG A 194 6.58 4.45 -11.29
C ARG A 194 5.69 4.85 -12.47
N ALA A 195 4.39 5.05 -12.24
CA ALA A 195 3.39 5.33 -13.27
C ALA A 195 3.36 4.31 -14.43
N LYS A 196 3.64 3.04 -14.14
CA LYS A 196 3.59 1.95 -15.13
C LYS A 196 2.20 1.31 -15.17
N TRP A 197 1.24 2.03 -15.72
CA TRP A 197 -0.18 1.65 -15.66
C TRP A 197 -0.51 0.31 -16.34
N THR A 198 0.26 -0.11 -17.34
CA THR A 198 0.13 -1.45 -17.94
C THR A 198 0.50 -2.55 -16.93
N ASP A 199 1.64 -2.42 -16.23
CA ASP A 199 2.06 -3.39 -15.21
C ASP A 199 1.04 -3.43 -14.04
N VAL A 200 0.46 -2.28 -13.68
CA VAL A 200 -0.63 -2.20 -12.67
C VAL A 200 -1.87 -2.97 -13.13
N TYR A 201 -2.29 -2.75 -14.38
CA TYR A 201 -3.44 -3.44 -14.97
C TYR A 201 -3.22 -4.96 -15.03
N ASP A 202 -2.06 -5.41 -15.50
CA ASP A 202 -1.75 -6.84 -15.61
C ASP A 202 -1.75 -7.52 -14.23
N GLY A 203 -1.20 -6.86 -13.21
CA GLY A 203 -1.25 -7.33 -11.83
C GLY A 203 -2.68 -7.40 -11.29
N ALA A 204 -3.49 -6.37 -11.53
CA ALA A 204 -4.87 -6.32 -11.10
C ALA A 204 -5.76 -7.35 -11.82
N LEU A 205 -5.51 -7.61 -13.11
CA LEU A 205 -6.20 -8.64 -13.88
C LEU A 205 -5.87 -10.03 -13.32
N LYS A 206 -4.60 -10.28 -12.99
CA LYS A 206 -4.20 -11.52 -12.29
C LYS A 206 -4.93 -11.67 -10.95
N ALA A 207 -5.03 -10.60 -10.16
CA ALA A 207 -5.79 -10.61 -8.91
C ALA A 207 -7.28 -10.90 -9.14
N ARG A 208 -7.89 -10.29 -10.17
CA ARG A 208 -9.28 -10.51 -10.57
C ARG A 208 -9.54 -11.97 -10.91
N ASN A 209 -8.70 -12.58 -11.74
CA ASN A 209 -8.86 -13.98 -12.13
C ASN A 209 -8.78 -14.91 -10.93
N ILE A 210 -7.77 -14.72 -10.06
CA ILE A 210 -7.65 -15.51 -8.82
C ILE A 210 -8.88 -15.33 -7.95
N PHE A 211 -9.35 -14.09 -7.76
CA PHE A 211 -10.53 -13.78 -6.93
C PHE A 211 -11.80 -14.46 -7.44
N LEU A 212 -11.98 -14.57 -8.76
CA LEU A 212 -13.16 -15.19 -9.38
C LEU A 212 -13.10 -16.72 -9.41
N GLU A 213 -11.91 -17.31 -9.47
CA GLU A 213 -11.70 -18.76 -9.52
C GLU A 213 -11.67 -19.43 -8.14
N VAL A 214 -11.68 -18.65 -7.05
CA VAL A 214 -11.72 -19.17 -5.69
C VAL A 214 -12.98 -20.01 -5.46
N ASP A 215 -12.80 -21.17 -4.83
CA ASP A 215 -13.90 -22.06 -4.48
C ASP A 215 -14.85 -21.45 -3.43
N ILE A 216 -16.12 -21.84 -3.51
CA ILE A 216 -17.16 -21.30 -2.64
C ILE A 216 -16.90 -21.63 -1.16
N GLU A 217 -16.27 -22.76 -0.85
CA GLU A 217 -15.99 -23.19 0.53
C GLU A 217 -14.97 -22.27 1.20
N TYR A 218 -13.85 -22.01 0.53
CA TYR A 218 -12.82 -21.08 0.97
C TYR A 218 -13.36 -19.65 1.11
N ARG A 219 -14.22 -19.22 0.17
CA ARG A 219 -14.89 -17.92 0.26
C ARG A 219 -15.73 -17.81 1.53
N LEU A 220 -16.55 -18.82 1.82
CA LEU A 220 -17.37 -18.84 3.04
C LEU A 220 -16.52 -18.84 4.32
N ILE A 221 -15.37 -19.52 4.32
CA ILE A 221 -14.40 -19.46 5.41
C ILE A 221 -13.91 -18.02 5.62
N CYS A 222 -13.55 -17.33 4.53
CA CYS A 222 -13.09 -15.93 4.60
C CYS A 222 -14.20 -14.96 5.05
N GLU A 223 -15.44 -15.19 4.64
CA GLU A 223 -16.59 -14.36 5.01
C GLU A 223 -17.00 -14.53 6.47
N ALA A 224 -16.81 -15.72 7.04
CA ALA A 224 -17.06 -16.02 8.44
C ALA A 224 -16.09 -15.31 9.41
N ILE A 225 -14.94 -14.84 8.92
CA ILE A 225 -13.98 -14.07 9.71
C ILE A 225 -14.61 -12.73 10.12
N PRO A 226 -14.42 -12.26 11.37
CA PRO A 226 -14.92 -10.97 11.82
C PRO A 226 -14.52 -9.82 10.87
N PRO A 227 -15.43 -8.87 10.56
CA PRO A 227 -15.18 -7.83 9.54
C PRO A 227 -13.85 -7.07 9.70
N HIS A 228 -13.45 -6.76 10.93
CA HIS A 228 -12.21 -6.04 11.22
C HIS A 228 -10.93 -6.87 10.93
N LEU A 229 -11.03 -8.21 10.91
CA LEU A 229 -9.94 -9.14 10.62
C LEU A 229 -9.88 -9.57 9.16
N ARG A 230 -10.95 -9.38 8.37
CA ARG A 230 -10.98 -9.79 6.95
C ARG A 230 -9.89 -9.12 6.11
N ARG A 231 -9.36 -7.96 6.53
CA ARG A 231 -8.20 -7.31 5.90
C ARG A 231 -6.92 -8.16 5.85
N PHE A 232 -6.86 -9.21 6.66
CA PHE A 232 -5.75 -10.16 6.72
C PHE A 232 -5.98 -11.44 5.90
N THR A 233 -6.94 -11.41 4.97
CA THR A 233 -7.19 -12.48 3.99
C THR A 233 -6.75 -12.09 2.58
N ASP A 234 -6.45 -13.09 1.75
CA ASP A 234 -6.09 -12.90 0.34
C ASP A 234 -7.20 -12.21 -0.45
N LEU A 235 -8.47 -12.59 -0.23
CA LEU A 235 -9.62 -12.01 -0.92
C LEU A 235 -9.72 -10.50 -0.71
N TRP A 236 -9.48 -10.00 0.51
CA TRP A 236 -9.47 -8.56 0.77
C TRP A 236 -8.37 -7.84 -0.01
N VAL A 237 -7.16 -8.41 -0.02
CA VAL A 237 -6.03 -7.84 -0.78
C VAL A 237 -6.31 -7.86 -2.27
N TYR A 238 -6.84 -8.95 -2.81
CA TYR A 238 -7.20 -9.02 -4.22
C TYR A 238 -8.27 -7.98 -4.60
N THR A 239 -9.29 -7.74 -3.75
CA THR A 239 -10.27 -6.67 -4.00
C THR A 239 -9.62 -5.28 -4.06
N ARG A 240 -8.61 -5.00 -3.24
CA ARG A 240 -7.80 -3.76 -3.35
C ARG A 240 -7.01 -3.72 -4.66
N CYS A 241 -6.34 -4.81 -5.03
CA CYS A 241 -5.63 -4.90 -6.31
C CYS A 241 -6.55 -4.61 -7.51
N ILE A 242 -7.76 -5.16 -7.52
CA ILE A 242 -8.77 -4.89 -8.57
C ILE A 242 -9.15 -3.40 -8.59
N SER A 243 -9.30 -2.78 -7.42
CA SER A 243 -9.58 -1.33 -7.29
C SER A 243 -8.46 -0.48 -7.91
N HIS A 244 -7.20 -0.84 -7.71
CA HIS A 244 -6.08 -0.15 -8.37
C HIS A 244 -6.02 -0.43 -9.88
N GLY A 245 -6.49 -1.59 -10.33
CA GLY A 245 -6.71 -1.89 -11.75
C GLY A 245 -7.70 -0.92 -12.40
N ILE A 246 -8.78 -0.56 -11.71
CA ILE A 246 -9.74 0.45 -12.18
C ILE A 246 -9.05 1.81 -12.32
N GLU A 247 -8.22 2.22 -11.36
CA GLU A 247 -7.44 3.45 -11.51
C GLU A 247 -6.53 3.38 -12.76
N ALA A 248 -5.82 2.27 -12.97
CA ALA A 248 -4.96 2.10 -14.13
C ALA A 248 -5.72 2.17 -15.46
N LEU A 249 -6.93 1.61 -15.53
CA LEU A 249 -7.82 1.72 -16.70
C LEU A 249 -8.20 3.18 -16.97
N GLN A 250 -8.54 3.94 -15.93
CA GLN A 250 -8.88 5.36 -16.07
C GLN A 250 -7.68 6.20 -16.51
N ARG A 251 -6.47 5.93 -15.98
CA ARG A 251 -5.23 6.58 -16.43
C ARG A 251 -4.92 6.30 -17.90
N GLN A 252 -5.31 5.12 -18.38
CA GLN A 252 -5.21 4.69 -19.78
C GLN A 252 -6.41 5.12 -20.63
N ARG A 253 -7.39 5.85 -20.06
CA ARG A 253 -8.63 6.29 -20.71
C ARG A 253 -9.53 5.15 -21.23
N LYS A 254 -9.42 3.95 -20.66
CA LYS A 254 -10.27 2.79 -20.93
C LYS A 254 -11.50 2.82 -20.01
N TYR A 255 -12.36 3.82 -20.20
CA TYR A 255 -13.44 4.10 -19.25
C TYR A 255 -14.57 3.07 -19.30
N GLU A 256 -14.82 2.46 -20.45
CA GLU A 256 -15.82 1.41 -20.65
C GLU A 256 -15.46 0.17 -19.81
N GLU A 257 -14.19 -0.28 -19.90
CA GLU A 257 -13.69 -1.40 -19.11
C GLU A 257 -13.66 -1.06 -17.62
N ALA A 258 -13.29 0.19 -17.26
CA ALA A 258 -13.33 0.64 -15.87
C ALA A 258 -14.75 0.61 -15.28
N VAL A 259 -15.77 0.99 -16.07
CA VAL A 259 -17.19 0.90 -15.70
C VAL A 259 -17.61 -0.55 -15.51
N GLU A 260 -17.21 -1.45 -16.41
CA GLU A 260 -17.51 -2.89 -16.27
C GLU A 260 -16.93 -3.47 -14.97
N TRP A 261 -15.66 -3.16 -14.66
CA TRP A 261 -15.02 -3.63 -13.43
C TRP A 261 -15.69 -3.06 -12.18
N LEU A 262 -16.05 -1.77 -12.18
CA LEU A 262 -16.77 -1.13 -11.07
C LEU A 262 -18.15 -1.75 -10.87
N GLN A 263 -18.93 -1.94 -11.93
CA GLN A 263 -20.23 -2.61 -11.86
C GLN A 263 -20.09 -4.02 -11.32
N HIS A 264 -19.06 -4.76 -11.75
CA HIS A 264 -18.81 -6.10 -11.24
C HIS A 264 -18.48 -6.07 -9.74
N LEU A 265 -17.58 -5.20 -9.27
CA LEU A 265 -17.26 -5.09 -7.83
C LEU A 265 -18.47 -4.68 -6.97
N LEU A 266 -19.29 -3.76 -7.47
CA LEU A 266 -20.43 -3.21 -6.73
C LEU A 266 -21.61 -4.19 -6.64
N ASN A 267 -21.89 -4.91 -7.74
CA ASN A 267 -23.03 -5.81 -7.87
C ASN A 267 -22.71 -7.26 -7.50
N ASN A 268 -21.44 -7.67 -7.52
CA ASN A 268 -21.08 -9.03 -7.17
C ASN A 268 -21.20 -9.23 -5.64
N LYS A 269 -22.09 -10.15 -5.25
CA LYS A 269 -22.32 -10.53 -3.84
C LYS A 269 -21.02 -10.97 -3.18
N ASP A 270 -20.17 -11.63 -3.95
CA ASP A 270 -18.87 -12.17 -3.53
C ASP A 270 -17.86 -11.08 -3.13
N ALA A 271 -17.98 -9.88 -3.70
CA ALA A 271 -17.12 -8.74 -3.37
C ALA A 271 -17.71 -7.87 -2.25
N LYS A 272 -19.02 -7.98 -1.98
CA LYS A 272 -19.72 -7.12 -1.00
C LYS A 272 -19.16 -7.26 0.43
N MET A 273 -18.60 -8.42 0.77
CA MET A 273 -18.07 -8.71 2.11
C MET A 273 -16.63 -8.22 2.32
N PHE A 274 -15.98 -7.73 1.26
CA PHE A 274 -14.59 -7.28 1.24
C PHE A 274 -14.51 -5.81 0.81
N LEU A 275 -13.63 -5.05 1.46
CA LEU A 275 -13.39 -3.62 1.19
C LEU A 275 -14.66 -2.74 1.23
N MET A 276 -15.51 -2.94 2.25
CA MET A 276 -16.78 -2.21 2.39
C MET A 276 -16.58 -0.69 2.44
N ASP A 277 -15.46 -0.24 3.00
CA ASP A 277 -15.03 1.16 3.12
C ASP A 277 -14.75 1.83 1.76
N ALA A 278 -14.48 1.05 0.71
CA ALA A 278 -14.24 1.58 -0.64
C ALA A 278 -15.52 1.75 -1.47
N ARG A 279 -16.66 1.21 -1.04
CA ARG A 279 -17.90 1.17 -1.83
C ARG A 279 -18.40 2.55 -2.21
N GLY A 280 -18.36 3.51 -1.28
CA GLY A 280 -18.74 4.90 -1.56
C GLY A 280 -17.89 5.52 -2.66
N SER A 281 -16.56 5.33 -2.57
CA SER A 281 -15.63 5.78 -3.62
C SER A 281 -15.88 5.07 -4.95
N TRP A 282 -16.20 3.78 -4.97
CA TRP A 282 -16.49 3.04 -6.19
C TRP A 282 -17.78 3.53 -6.86
N TRP A 283 -18.84 3.75 -6.08
CA TRP A 283 -20.10 4.31 -6.59
C TRP A 283 -19.88 5.70 -7.19
N ASP A 284 -19.18 6.59 -6.47
CA ASP A 284 -18.85 7.92 -6.98
C ASP A 284 -18.05 7.84 -8.29
N ARG A 285 -17.07 6.93 -8.34
CA ARG A 285 -16.22 6.74 -9.51
C ARG A 285 -16.98 6.18 -10.71
N LEU A 286 -17.93 5.28 -10.48
CA LEU A 286 -18.80 4.72 -11.51
C LEU A 286 -19.68 5.82 -12.10
N ALA A 287 -20.34 6.60 -11.26
CA ALA A 287 -21.17 7.73 -11.68
C ALA A 287 -20.33 8.78 -12.45
N LEU A 288 -19.12 9.10 -11.97
CA LEU A 288 -18.20 10.01 -12.65
C LEU A 288 -17.81 9.50 -14.04
N ASN A 289 -17.47 8.22 -14.17
CA ASN A 289 -17.08 7.65 -15.47
C ASN A 289 -18.24 7.72 -16.47
N LEU A 290 -19.45 7.35 -16.04
CA LEU A 290 -20.64 7.38 -16.88
C LEU A 290 -20.97 8.80 -17.33
N ASP A 291 -21.04 9.76 -16.41
CA ASP A 291 -21.38 11.15 -16.73
C ASP A 291 -20.25 11.87 -17.50
N SER A 292 -19.08 11.98 -16.87
CA SER A 292 -18.02 12.88 -17.34
C SER A 292 -17.23 12.32 -18.51
N HIS A 293 -17.03 10.99 -18.57
CA HIS A 293 -16.19 10.35 -19.60
C HIS A 293 -17.03 9.71 -20.72
N LEU A 294 -18.07 8.94 -20.39
CA LEU A 294 -18.91 8.25 -21.38
C LEU A 294 -20.14 9.05 -21.84
N LYS A 295 -20.43 10.19 -21.20
CA LYS A 295 -21.56 11.08 -21.53
C LYS A 295 -22.94 10.43 -21.40
N GLN A 296 -23.05 9.43 -20.52
CA GLN A 296 -24.27 8.67 -20.23
C GLN A 296 -24.92 9.20 -18.95
N LYS A 297 -25.47 10.42 -19.00
CA LYS A 297 -26.05 11.11 -17.83
C LYS A 297 -27.20 10.35 -17.17
N ASP A 298 -28.11 9.81 -17.98
CA ASP A 298 -29.27 9.06 -17.46
C ASP A 298 -28.82 7.81 -16.71
N GLU A 299 -27.79 7.12 -17.21
CA GLU A 299 -27.23 5.95 -16.55
C GLU A 299 -26.48 6.32 -15.27
N ALA A 300 -25.74 7.44 -15.28
CA ALA A 300 -25.10 7.98 -14.09
C ALA A 300 -26.12 8.30 -12.99
N LEU A 301 -27.29 8.87 -13.33
CA LEU A 301 -28.37 9.13 -12.37
C LEU A 301 -28.98 7.83 -11.82
N LYS A 302 -29.17 6.80 -12.65
CA LYS A 302 -29.61 5.48 -12.16
C LYS A 302 -28.63 4.88 -11.17
N VAL A 303 -27.33 4.96 -11.48
CA VAL A 303 -26.25 4.51 -10.59
C VAL A 303 -26.27 5.27 -9.27
N ILE A 304 -26.47 6.59 -9.29
CA ILE A 304 -26.56 7.40 -8.06
C ILE A 304 -27.77 6.97 -7.21
N ASN A 305 -28.94 6.77 -7.81
CA ASN A 305 -30.11 6.30 -7.07
C ASN A 305 -29.86 4.92 -6.44
N ALA A 306 -29.26 3.97 -7.20
CA ALA A 306 -28.91 2.65 -6.67
C ALA A 306 -27.86 2.73 -5.54
N ALA A 307 -26.90 3.64 -5.64
CA ALA A 307 -25.91 3.86 -4.58
C ALA A 307 -26.55 4.40 -3.29
N LEU A 308 -27.54 5.29 -3.39
CA LEU A 308 -28.28 5.81 -2.24
C LEU A 308 -29.17 4.75 -1.56
N GLU A 309 -29.50 3.65 -2.24
CA GLU A 309 -30.18 2.49 -1.63
C GLU A 309 -29.21 1.53 -0.92
N ASP A 310 -27.90 1.66 -1.16
CA ASP A 310 -26.90 0.79 -0.56
C ASP A 310 -26.68 1.17 0.92
N ILE A 311 -27.18 0.33 1.82
CA ILE A 311 -27.13 0.51 3.29
C ILE A 311 -25.70 0.54 3.86
N SER A 312 -24.69 0.14 3.09
CA SER A 312 -23.29 0.14 3.56
C SER A 312 -22.59 1.50 3.46
N LEU A 313 -23.20 2.49 2.78
CA LEU A 313 -22.62 3.82 2.62
C LEU A 313 -22.94 4.70 3.82
N GLY A 314 -21.90 5.36 4.34
CA GLY A 314 -22.03 6.41 5.35
C GLY A 314 -22.47 7.75 4.75
N ASP A 315 -22.85 8.69 5.61
CA ASP A 315 -23.45 9.97 5.23
C ASP A 315 -22.56 10.82 4.32
N LYS A 316 -21.23 10.78 4.53
CA LYS A 316 -20.26 11.45 3.66
C LYS A 316 -20.39 11.00 2.20
N ASP A 317 -20.42 9.70 1.96
CA ASP A 317 -20.46 9.15 0.61
C ASP A 317 -21.82 9.41 -0.05
N ARG A 318 -22.90 9.32 0.74
CA ARG A 318 -24.26 9.68 0.29
C ARG A 318 -24.34 11.13 -0.14
N LEU A 319 -23.76 12.05 0.63
CA LEU A 319 -23.74 13.47 0.30
C LEU A 319 -22.93 13.74 -0.96
N LEU A 320 -21.75 13.11 -1.12
CA LEU A 320 -20.94 13.23 -2.33
C LEU A 320 -21.70 12.76 -3.59
N LEU A 321 -22.43 11.65 -3.49
CA LEU A 321 -23.28 11.14 -4.57
C LEU A 321 -24.46 12.06 -4.86
N GLN A 322 -25.09 12.62 -3.83
CA GLN A 322 -26.14 13.62 -3.97
C GLN A 322 -25.63 14.87 -4.70
N ASP A 323 -24.52 15.46 -4.25
CA ASP A 323 -23.92 16.62 -4.90
C ASP A 323 -23.61 16.37 -6.38
N ARG A 324 -23.21 15.14 -6.73
CA ARG A 324 -23.01 14.74 -8.12
C ARG A 324 -24.33 14.66 -8.88
N GLY A 325 -25.36 14.06 -8.29
CA GLY A 325 -26.69 13.95 -8.91
C GLY A 325 -27.29 15.32 -9.22
N GLU A 326 -27.19 16.26 -8.28
CA GLU A 326 -27.67 17.64 -8.44
C GLU A 326 -26.90 18.40 -9.53
N LYS A 327 -25.60 18.12 -9.69
CA LYS A 327 -24.79 18.68 -10.80
C LYS A 327 -25.15 18.08 -12.15
N ILE A 328 -25.50 16.79 -12.21
CA ILE A 328 -25.90 16.12 -13.46
C ILE A 328 -27.26 16.63 -13.93
N SER A 329 -28.21 16.77 -13.00
CA SER A 329 -29.56 17.28 -13.26
C SER A 329 -30.03 18.22 -12.15
N GLY A 330 -30.23 19.49 -12.46
CA GLY A 330 -30.73 20.48 -11.50
C GLY A 330 -32.16 20.23 -11.01
N SER A 331 -32.94 19.36 -11.68
CA SER A 331 -34.26 18.93 -11.23
C SER A 331 -34.20 17.72 -10.30
N TRP A 332 -33.09 16.99 -10.29
CA TRP A 332 -32.88 15.87 -9.37
C TRP A 332 -32.44 16.43 -8.02
N LYS A 333 -33.00 15.90 -6.93
CA LYS A 333 -32.65 16.24 -5.56
C LYS A 333 -32.46 14.98 -4.76
N GLY A 334 -31.39 14.94 -3.98
CA GLY A 334 -31.13 13.79 -3.12
C GLY A 334 -31.89 13.87 -1.79
N PRO A 335 -31.84 12.79 -1.00
CA PRO A 335 -32.63 12.65 0.21
C PRO A 335 -32.09 13.44 1.41
N MET A 336 -30.82 13.87 1.38
CA MET A 336 -30.18 14.55 2.49
C MET A 336 -30.50 16.05 2.46
N ASN A 337 -30.82 16.61 3.63
CA ASN A 337 -30.99 18.04 3.81
C ASN A 337 -29.84 18.58 4.66
N VAL A 338 -28.83 19.17 4.02
CA VAL A 338 -27.68 19.77 4.69
C VAL A 338 -27.80 21.29 4.59
N PRO A 339 -27.88 22.02 5.71
CA PRO A 339 -27.96 23.47 5.68
C PRO A 339 -26.65 24.08 5.17
N ASP A 340 -26.77 25.15 4.38
CA ASP A 340 -25.60 25.90 3.93
C ASP A 340 -24.87 26.52 5.14
N PRO A 341 -23.54 26.34 5.25
CA PRO A 341 -22.77 26.98 6.31
C PRO A 341 -22.70 28.50 6.09
N GLU A 342 -22.53 29.25 7.18
CA GLU A 342 -22.24 30.68 7.08
C GLU A 342 -20.91 30.89 6.34
N ARG A 343 -20.94 31.73 5.31
CA ARG A 343 -19.79 32.03 4.47
C ARG A 343 -19.28 33.44 4.73
N ILE A 344 -17.99 33.53 5.06
CA ILE A 344 -17.26 34.79 5.18
C ILE A 344 -16.18 34.83 4.10
N ASP A 345 -16.24 35.86 3.24
CA ASP A 345 -15.21 36.09 2.23
C ASP A 345 -14.13 37.03 2.78
N ILE A 346 -12.87 36.57 2.77
CA ILE A 346 -11.70 37.33 3.20
C ILE A 346 -10.70 37.47 2.05
N SER A 347 -9.90 38.53 2.06
CA SER A 347 -8.90 38.82 1.01
C SER A 347 -7.48 38.72 1.55
N GLY A 348 -6.57 38.15 0.75
CA GLY A 348 -5.14 38.05 1.06
C GLY A 348 -4.27 38.39 -0.15
N SER A 349 -3.08 38.95 0.10
CA SER A 349 -2.11 39.24 -0.95
C SER A 349 -1.35 37.99 -1.35
N VAL A 350 -1.39 37.62 -2.63
CA VAL A 350 -0.76 36.40 -3.16
C VAL A 350 0.69 36.67 -3.57
N LEU A 351 1.61 35.76 -3.26
CA LEU A 351 2.96 35.74 -3.86
C LEU A 351 2.87 35.26 -5.30
N GLY A 352 3.42 36.04 -6.23
CA GLY A 352 3.40 35.71 -7.66
C GLY A 352 3.95 34.31 -7.93
N LYS A 353 3.27 33.56 -8.81
CA LYS A 353 3.56 32.15 -9.15
C LYS A 353 4.98 31.86 -9.71
N ASN A 354 5.80 32.89 -9.90
CA ASN A 354 7.12 32.79 -10.53
C ASN A 354 8.27 32.58 -9.51
N LEU A 355 7.99 32.46 -8.21
CA LEU A 355 9.01 32.37 -7.15
C LEU A 355 9.24 30.95 -6.60
N GLY A 356 8.65 29.91 -7.19
CA GLY A 356 8.97 28.53 -6.83
C GLY A 356 7.94 27.52 -7.33
N ASP A 357 8.42 26.30 -7.61
CA ASP A 357 7.62 25.15 -8.00
C ASP A 357 6.74 24.71 -6.83
N SER A 358 5.49 25.21 -6.76
CA SER A 358 4.51 24.65 -5.84
C SER A 358 3.10 24.81 -6.38
N ARG A 359 2.35 23.71 -6.39
CA ARG A 359 0.92 23.65 -6.72
C ARG A 359 0.03 24.38 -5.69
N THR A 360 0.62 25.06 -4.70
CA THR A 360 -0.04 25.66 -3.54
C THR A 360 0.10 27.18 -3.57
N ASN A 361 -1.02 27.90 -3.50
CA ASN A 361 -1.00 29.36 -3.42
C ASN A 361 -0.40 29.80 -2.08
N ARG A 362 0.57 30.73 -2.13
CA ARG A 362 1.24 31.31 -0.96
C ARG A 362 0.87 32.78 -0.81
N PHE A 363 0.72 33.24 0.42
CA PHE A 363 0.20 34.56 0.75
C PHE A 363 1.19 35.36 1.61
N ILE A 364 1.05 36.69 1.59
CA ILE A 364 1.79 37.59 2.47
C ILE A 364 0.83 38.20 3.48
N ILE A 365 1.17 38.08 4.75
CA ILE A 365 0.52 38.81 5.85
C ILE A 365 1.50 39.78 6.49
N ARG A 366 1.01 40.91 6.99
CA ARG A 366 1.81 41.86 7.78
C ARG A 366 1.46 41.73 9.26
N ARG A 367 2.47 41.45 10.09
CA ARG A 367 2.39 41.47 11.56
C ARG A 367 3.50 42.38 12.07
N ASP A 368 3.16 43.37 12.90
CA ASP A 368 4.11 44.30 13.53
C ASP A 368 5.11 44.95 12.55
N GLY A 369 4.61 45.41 11.41
CA GLY A 369 5.43 46.05 10.37
C GLY A 369 6.28 45.09 9.53
N THR A 370 6.33 43.81 9.86
CA THR A 370 7.08 42.78 9.14
C THR A 370 6.15 41.95 8.25
N SER A 371 6.58 41.70 7.02
CA SER A 371 5.85 40.85 6.06
C SER A 371 6.31 39.41 6.20
N TYR A 372 5.35 38.49 6.38
CA TYR A 372 5.60 37.05 6.50
C TYR A 372 4.89 36.31 5.37
N GLU A 373 5.58 35.34 4.79
CA GLU A 373 5.00 34.39 3.85
C GLU A 373 4.25 33.29 4.62
N CYS A 374 3.00 33.00 4.24
CA CYS A 374 2.12 32.05 4.95
C CYS A 374 1.18 31.29 3.99
N PRO A 375 0.63 30.12 4.40
CA PRO A 375 -0.43 29.43 3.67
C PRO A 375 -1.79 30.12 3.87
N VAL A 376 -2.85 29.63 3.22
CA VAL A 376 -4.19 30.27 3.25
C VAL A 376 -4.84 30.24 4.64
N GLU A 377 -4.57 29.18 5.40
CA GLU A 377 -5.12 28.96 6.73
C GLU A 377 -4.59 29.99 7.73
N GLU A 378 -3.33 30.43 7.56
CA GLU A 378 -2.75 31.52 8.35
C GLU A 378 -3.32 32.89 7.98
N VAL A 379 -3.77 33.08 6.73
CA VAL A 379 -4.52 34.29 6.33
C VAL A 379 -5.85 34.33 7.08
N ALA A 380 -6.58 33.21 7.10
CA ALA A 380 -7.83 33.10 7.84
C ALA A 380 -7.63 33.28 9.35
N LEU A 381 -6.61 32.65 9.92
CA LEU A 381 -6.26 32.81 11.33
C LEU A 381 -5.96 34.29 11.66
N ASN A 382 -5.19 34.98 10.82
CA ASN A 382 -4.88 36.39 11.03
C ASN A 382 -6.13 37.28 10.97
N TYR A 383 -7.09 36.97 10.10
CA TYR A 383 -8.38 37.64 10.07
C TYR A 383 -9.13 37.47 11.40
N TYR A 384 -9.29 36.26 11.90
CA TYR A 384 -10.01 36.02 13.17
C TYR A 384 -9.31 36.70 14.36
N LEU A 385 -7.98 36.63 14.43
CA LEU A 385 -7.21 37.30 15.50
C LEU A 385 -7.42 38.82 15.51
N ARG A 386 -7.56 39.44 14.32
CA ARG A 386 -7.87 40.88 14.20
C ARG A 386 -9.34 41.21 14.50
N ASN A 387 -10.23 40.21 14.46
CA ASN A 387 -11.67 40.37 14.70
C ASN A 387 -12.09 39.86 16.09
N GLY A 388 -11.21 39.96 17.09
CA GLY A 388 -11.55 39.77 18.51
C GLY A 388 -11.28 38.37 19.07
N TYR A 389 -10.82 37.42 18.26
CA TYR A 389 -10.35 36.14 18.75
C TYR A 389 -8.92 36.30 19.32
N LYS A 390 -8.66 35.73 20.50
CA LYS A 390 -7.37 35.89 21.20
C LYS A 390 -6.32 34.89 20.73
N GLU A 391 -6.76 33.69 20.39
CA GLU A 391 -5.91 32.54 20.06
C GLU A 391 -6.58 31.73 18.94
N GLY A 392 -5.77 30.94 18.24
CA GLY A 392 -6.28 29.97 17.28
C GLY A 392 -5.16 29.09 16.74
N VAL A 393 -5.53 27.89 16.28
CA VAL A 393 -4.62 26.87 15.77
C VAL A 393 -5.22 26.25 14.52
N HIS A 394 -4.39 26.05 13.50
CA HIS A 394 -4.75 25.22 12.37
C HIS A 394 -4.28 23.79 12.63
N ALA A 395 -5.23 22.88 12.89
CA ALA A 395 -4.94 21.49 13.24
C ALA A 395 -5.87 20.48 12.54
N GLU A 396 -6.70 20.93 11.58
CA GLU A 396 -7.71 20.10 10.91
C GLU A 396 -8.50 19.22 11.92
N GLY A 397 -8.54 17.91 11.70
CA GLY A 397 -9.13 16.94 12.63
C GLY A 397 -8.22 16.51 13.78
N ALA A 398 -6.91 16.79 13.73
CA ALA A 398 -5.94 16.25 14.69
C ALA A 398 -6.23 16.69 16.13
N ILE A 399 -6.72 17.91 16.33
CA ILE A 399 -7.12 18.38 17.67
C ILE A 399 -8.27 17.55 18.24
N TRP A 400 -9.28 17.24 17.43
CA TRP A 400 -10.43 16.45 17.85
C TRP A 400 -10.06 14.99 18.08
N HIS A 401 -9.24 14.40 17.21
CA HIS A 401 -8.71 13.05 17.42
C HIS A 401 -7.84 12.96 18.69
N THR A 402 -7.04 13.99 18.98
CA THR A 402 -6.22 14.04 20.20
C THR A 402 -7.09 14.15 21.44
N VAL A 403 -8.07 15.07 21.45
CA VAL A 403 -8.99 15.23 22.58
C VAL A 403 -9.78 13.94 22.82
N PHE A 404 -10.34 13.33 21.77
CA PHE A 404 -11.03 12.06 21.86
C PHE A 404 -10.12 10.94 22.38
N GLY A 405 -8.91 10.81 21.83
CA GLY A 405 -7.93 9.80 22.26
C GLY A 405 -7.50 9.95 23.72
N LEU A 406 -7.42 11.18 24.23
CA LEU A 406 -7.12 11.46 25.64
C LEU A 406 -8.31 11.17 26.56
N LEU A 407 -9.52 11.59 26.17
CA LEU A 407 -10.74 11.41 26.98
C LEU A 407 -11.21 9.96 27.03
N CYS A 408 -10.91 9.18 26.00
CA CYS A 408 -11.35 7.79 25.88
C CYS A 408 -10.16 6.81 25.88
N TYR A 409 -8.99 7.20 26.39
CA TYR A 409 -7.77 6.38 26.32
C TYR A 409 -7.95 4.99 26.93
N ASP A 410 -8.57 4.91 28.11
CA ASP A 410 -8.88 3.68 28.84
C ASP A 410 -9.90 2.79 28.12
N ILE A 411 -10.81 3.40 27.35
CA ILE A 411 -11.80 2.68 26.52
C ILE A 411 -11.14 2.18 25.22
N ILE A 412 -10.40 3.06 24.53
CA ILE A 412 -9.69 2.75 23.29
C ILE A 412 -8.51 1.81 23.54
N PHE A 413 -7.94 1.74 24.74
CA PHE A 413 -6.84 0.81 25.01
C PHE A 413 -7.21 -0.23 26.06
N ASP A 414 -8.48 -0.60 26.12
CA ASP A 414 -8.96 -1.69 26.96
C ASP A 414 -8.31 -3.03 26.56
N HIS A 415 -7.45 -3.55 27.45
CA HIS A 415 -6.77 -4.83 27.28
C HIS A 415 -7.67 -6.04 27.50
N GLN A 416 -8.88 -5.86 28.04
CA GLN A 416 -9.84 -6.95 28.29
C GLN A 416 -10.58 -7.37 27.03
N LYS A 417 -10.53 -6.57 25.96
CA LYS A 417 -11.15 -6.92 24.68
C LYS A 417 -10.34 -8.01 23.98
N GLU A 418 -10.97 -9.16 23.80
CA GLU A 418 -10.39 -10.26 23.04
C GLU A 418 -10.43 -9.96 21.53
N GLY A 419 -9.47 -10.52 20.79
CA GLY A 419 -9.48 -10.46 19.33
C GLY A 419 -9.18 -9.09 18.72
N VAL A 420 -8.58 -8.16 19.49
CA VAL A 420 -8.15 -6.82 18.99
C VAL A 420 -6.66 -6.53 19.20
N TRP A 421 -5.99 -7.28 20.07
CA TRP A 421 -4.55 -7.21 20.33
C TRP A 421 -3.86 -8.49 19.84
N PHE A 422 -2.84 -8.34 19.00
CA PHE A 422 -2.16 -9.37 18.23
C PHE A 422 -0.63 -9.25 18.33
N CYS A 423 -0.11 -8.04 18.57
CA CYS A 423 1.30 -7.81 18.82
C CYS A 423 1.54 -6.58 19.71
N GLU A 424 2.70 -6.56 20.35
CA GLU A 424 3.16 -5.51 21.27
C GLU A 424 3.57 -4.20 20.57
N THR A 425 3.55 -4.17 19.23
CA THR A 425 3.84 -2.97 18.42
C THR A 425 2.59 -2.23 17.95
N GLN A 426 1.38 -2.68 18.34
CA GLN A 426 0.15 -2.02 17.94
C GLN A 426 -0.02 -0.64 18.60
N VAL A 427 -0.34 0.34 17.76
CA VAL A 427 -0.66 1.72 18.17
C VAL A 427 -2.16 2.02 18.21
N ASP A 428 -2.98 1.24 17.50
CA ASP A 428 -4.40 1.51 17.31
C ASP A 428 -5.29 0.31 17.68
N LEU A 429 -6.35 0.60 18.44
CA LEU A 429 -7.65 -0.08 18.38
C LEU A 429 -8.12 -0.21 16.93
N PHE A 430 -8.18 -1.40 16.35
CA PHE A 430 -8.76 -1.62 15.01
C PHE A 430 -10.17 -1.05 14.80
N PHE A 431 -10.89 -0.73 15.88
CA PHE A 431 -12.16 -0.01 15.88
C PHE A 431 -12.06 1.48 15.49
N SER A 432 -10.87 2.10 15.58
CA SER A 432 -10.68 3.54 15.42
C SER A 432 -11.09 4.07 14.04
N PHE A 433 -10.84 3.32 12.96
CA PHE A 433 -11.27 3.74 11.62
C PHE A 433 -12.78 3.55 11.37
N VAL A 434 -13.42 2.61 12.07
CA VAL A 434 -14.86 2.35 11.90
C VAL A 434 -15.66 3.42 12.65
N PHE A 435 -15.28 3.81 13.87
CA PHE A 435 -16.00 4.83 14.64
C PHE A 435 -15.76 6.28 14.20
N LEU A 436 -14.66 6.58 13.50
CA LEU A 436 -14.36 7.94 13.07
C LEU A 436 -14.98 8.32 11.70
N TYR A 437 -15.57 7.35 10.98
CA TYR A 437 -16.17 7.57 9.66
C TYR A 437 -17.53 6.90 9.46
N SER A 438 -18.17 6.37 10.51
CA SER A 438 -19.58 5.95 10.46
C SER A 438 -20.54 7.00 10.98
#